data_AF-A0A660T644-F1
#
_entry.id   AF-A0A660T644-F1
#
_cell.length_a   1.000
_cell.length_b   1.000
_cell.length_c   1.000
_cell.angle_alpha   90.00
_cell.angle_beta   90.00
_cell.angle_gamma   90.00
#
_symmetry.space_group_name_H-M   'P 1'
#
loop_
_entity.id
_entity.type
_entity.pdbx_description
1 polymer ?
#
loop_
_entity_poly.entity_id
_entity_poly.type
_entity_poly.pdbx_seq_one_letter_code
_entity_poly.pdbx_strand_id
1 'polypeptide(L)'
;MMFRDPRVSAAQLQAMRVKFGLDKSMWVQFIDYFKQLVQGNLGYSFWQKRPVIDVIGDRIWQTLLLVVTALIIAVIVGTLLGALAGWKSGSKTDRTILSLS
;
A
#
# COMPACT_ATOMS: atom_id res chain seq x y z
N MET A 1 -6.02 -1.38 -19.17
CA MET A 1 -5.88 -1.70 -20.61
C MET A 1 -7.01 -2.57 -21.15
N MET A 2 -7.57 -3.52 -20.36
CA MET A 2 -8.68 -4.39 -20.79
C MET A 2 -9.98 -3.66 -21.23
N PHE A 3 -10.32 -2.51 -20.65
CA PHE A 3 -11.53 -1.73 -21.00
C PHE A 3 -11.32 -0.69 -22.12
N ARG A 4 -10.09 -0.55 -22.63
CA ARG A 4 -9.70 0.44 -23.65
C ARG A 4 -9.19 -0.24 -24.93
N ASP A 5 -9.32 -1.56 -25.04
CA ASP A 5 -8.95 -2.30 -26.24
C ASP A 5 -10.05 -2.12 -27.32
N PRO A 6 -9.72 -1.53 -28.49
CA PRO A 6 -10.69 -1.31 -29.58
C PRO A 6 -11.30 -2.60 -30.15
N ARG A 7 -10.76 -3.77 -29.79
CA ARG A 7 -11.23 -5.09 -30.26
C ARG A 7 -12.39 -5.65 -29.44
N VAL A 8 -12.73 -5.05 -28.30
CA VAL A 8 -13.84 -5.51 -27.46
C VAL A 8 -15.16 -5.00 -28.06
N SER A 9 -16.07 -5.91 -28.39
CA SER A 9 -17.38 -5.52 -28.94
C SER A 9 -18.24 -4.80 -27.89
N ALA A 10 -19.17 -3.95 -28.34
CA ALA A 10 -20.08 -3.23 -27.44
C ALA A 10 -20.86 -4.19 -26.52
N ALA A 11 -21.26 -5.36 -27.04
CA ALA A 11 -21.94 -6.40 -26.27
C ALA A 11 -21.04 -7.01 -25.19
N GLN A 12 -19.75 -7.26 -25.50
CA GLN A 12 -18.79 -7.78 -24.53
C GLN A 12 -18.49 -6.74 -23.43
N LEU A 13 -18.37 -5.46 -23.79
CA LEU A 13 -18.16 -4.39 -22.84
C LEU A 13 -19.36 -4.26 -21.88
N GLN A 14 -20.58 -4.35 -22.39
CA GLN A 14 -21.79 -4.29 -21.59
C GLN A 14 -21.91 -5.48 -20.64
N ALA A 15 -21.64 -6.70 -21.13
CA ALA A 15 -21.60 -7.90 -20.29
C ALA A 15 -20.58 -7.76 -19.16
N MET A 16 -19.42 -7.16 -19.44
CA MET A 16 -18.39 -6.92 -18.45
C MET A 16 -18.78 -5.86 -17.41
N ARG A 17 -19.46 -4.78 -17.83
CA ARG A 17 -20.01 -3.77 -16.91
C ARG A 17 -20.99 -4.39 -15.92
N VAL A 18 -21.95 -5.17 -16.43
CA VAL A 18 -22.94 -5.86 -15.58
C VAL A 18 -22.26 -6.85 -14.64
N LYS A 19 -21.29 -7.64 -15.13
CA LYS A 19 -20.55 -8.60 -14.32
C LYS A 19 -19.82 -7.95 -13.13
N PHE A 20 -19.28 -6.75 -13.32
CA PHE A 20 -18.58 -6.01 -12.28
C PHE A 20 -19.47 -4.99 -11.54
N GLY A 21 -20.78 -4.96 -11.81
CA GLY A 21 -21.71 -4.02 -11.20
C GLY A 21 -21.47 -2.56 -11.58
N LEU A 22 -20.73 -2.29 -12.67
CA LEU A 22 -20.39 -0.96 -13.15
C LEU A 22 -21.57 -0.26 -13.84
N ASP A 23 -22.66 -0.98 -14.04
CA ASP A 23 -23.96 -0.48 -14.51
C ASP A 23 -24.79 0.16 -13.39
N LYS A 24 -24.45 -0.10 -12.12
CA LYS A 24 -25.16 0.46 -10.95
C LYS A 24 -24.73 1.90 -10.65
N SER A 25 -25.51 2.61 -9.83
CA SER A 25 -25.11 3.94 -9.34
C SER A 25 -23.85 3.85 -8.47
N MET A 26 -23.05 4.93 -8.46
CA MET A 26 -21.76 4.97 -7.77
C MET A 26 -21.86 4.62 -6.27
N TRP A 27 -22.95 5.07 -5.63
CA TRP A 27 -23.23 4.76 -4.22
C TRP A 27 -23.40 3.26 -3.97
N VAL A 28 -24.12 2.56 -4.85
CA VAL A 28 -24.34 1.12 -4.71
C VAL A 28 -23.03 0.36 -4.96
N GLN A 29 -22.24 0.77 -5.96
CA GLN A 29 -20.92 0.20 -6.22
C GLN A 29 -20.00 0.31 -5.00
N PHE A 30 -19.97 1.47 -4.35
CA PHE A 30 -19.16 1.70 -3.16
C PHE A 30 -19.61 0.83 -1.97
N ILE A 31 -20.92 0.74 -1.72
CA ILE A 31 -21.46 -0.08 -0.64
C ILE A 31 -21.17 -1.57 -0.89
N ASP A 32 -21.38 -2.05 -2.12
CA ASP A 32 -21.11 -3.44 -2.50
C ASP A 32 -19.61 -3.76 -2.35
N TYR A 33 -18.73 -2.83 -2.75
CA TYR A 33 -17.28 -2.95 -2.54
C TYR A 33 -16.94 -3.01 -1.05
N PHE A 34 -17.47 -2.10 -0.24
CA PHE A 34 -17.18 -2.05 1.19
C PHE A 34 -17.67 -3.32 1.92
N LYS A 35 -18.84 -3.84 1.56
CA LYS A 35 -19.35 -5.12 2.08
C LYS A 35 -18.41 -6.29 1.78
N GLN A 36 -17.86 -6.35 0.56
CA GLN A 36 -16.88 -7.37 0.19
C GLN A 36 -15.57 -7.19 0.97
N LEU A 37 -15.12 -5.94 1.12
CA LEU A 37 -13.88 -5.61 1.82
C LEU A 37 -13.93 -6.05 3.30
N VAL A 38 -15.02 -5.77 4.01
CA VAL A 38 -15.15 -6.17 5.43
C VAL A 38 -15.26 -7.69 5.61
N GLN A 39 -15.65 -8.42 4.56
CA GLN A 39 -15.64 -9.89 4.52
C GLN A 39 -14.25 -10.46 4.13
N GLY A 40 -13.24 -9.60 3.96
CA GLY A 40 -11.89 -9.99 3.55
C GLY A 40 -11.73 -10.22 2.04
N ASN A 41 -12.76 -9.95 1.24
CA ASN A 41 -12.69 -10.06 -0.21
C ASN A 41 -12.25 -8.72 -0.83
N LEU A 42 -10.95 -8.61 -1.10
CA LEU A 42 -10.36 -7.44 -1.77
C LEU A 42 -10.58 -7.43 -3.29
N GLY A 43 -11.27 -8.43 -3.83
CA GLY A 43 -11.54 -8.59 -5.26
C GLY A 43 -10.43 -9.33 -6.01
N TYR A 44 -10.42 -9.15 -7.33
CA TYR A 44 -9.59 -9.91 -8.25
C TYR A 44 -8.61 -9.01 -9.01
N SER A 45 -7.34 -9.41 -9.06
CA SER A 45 -6.33 -8.69 -9.83
C SER A 45 -6.45 -9.05 -11.31
N PHE A 46 -6.87 -8.09 -12.15
CA PHE A 46 -6.90 -8.27 -13.61
C PHE A 46 -5.52 -8.49 -14.22
N TRP A 47 -4.47 -7.96 -13.59
CA TRP A 47 -3.09 -8.09 -14.04
C TRP A 47 -2.48 -9.44 -13.67
N GLN A 48 -2.60 -9.83 -12.40
CA GLN A 48 -2.00 -11.08 -11.91
C GLN A 48 -2.94 -12.28 -12.02
N LYS A 49 -4.18 -12.08 -12.48
CA LYS A 49 -5.20 -13.11 -12.69
C LYS A 49 -5.39 -14.01 -11.46
N ARG A 50 -5.44 -13.40 -10.28
CA ARG A 50 -5.63 -14.08 -8.99
C ARG A 50 -6.25 -13.14 -7.95
N PRO A 51 -6.83 -13.64 -6.85
CA PRO A 51 -7.35 -12.82 -5.76
C PRO A 51 -6.33 -11.81 -5.25
N VAL A 52 -6.77 -10.59 -4.95
CA VAL A 52 -5.87 -9.51 -4.49
C VAL A 52 -5.24 -9.84 -3.14
N ILE A 53 -5.95 -10.56 -2.28
CA ILE A 53 -5.43 -10.99 -0.97
C ILE A 53 -4.17 -11.84 -1.10
N ASP A 54 -4.13 -12.77 -2.06
CA ASP A 54 -2.97 -13.64 -2.29
C ASP A 54 -1.77 -12.82 -2.80
N VAL A 55 -2.04 -11.87 -3.70
CA VAL A 55 -1.02 -10.95 -4.23
C VAL A 55 -0.34 -10.15 -3.12
N ILE A 56 -1.13 -9.65 -2.17
CA ILE A 56 -0.63 -8.88 -1.04
C ILE A 56 0.09 -9.82 -0.06
N GLY A 57 -0.51 -10.98 0.22
CA GLY A 57 0.05 -12.00 1.12
C GLY A 57 1.45 -12.45 0.73
N ASP A 58 1.71 -12.65 -0.58
CA ASP A 58 3.03 -13.02 -1.09
C ASP A 58 4.13 -11.98 -0.76
N ARG A 59 3.76 -10.70 -0.61
CA ARG A 59 4.71 -9.59 -0.46
C ARG A 59 4.80 -9.06 0.96
N ILE A 60 3.76 -9.27 1.77
CA ILE A 60 3.65 -8.63 3.08
C ILE A 60 4.81 -9.01 4.00
N TRP A 61 5.28 -10.26 3.92
CA TRP A 61 6.40 -10.74 4.73
C TRP A 61 7.71 -9.99 4.44
N GLN A 62 8.01 -9.79 3.15
CA GLN A 62 9.22 -9.08 2.73
C GLN A 62 9.16 -7.60 3.15
N THR A 63 8.00 -6.96 3.01
CA THR A 63 7.81 -5.58 3.46
C THR A 63 7.97 -5.46 4.97
N LEU A 64 7.37 -6.37 5.75
CA LEU A 64 7.49 -6.37 7.21
C LEU A 64 8.94 -6.55 7.66
N LEU A 65 9.68 -7.48 7.06
CA LEU A 65 11.10 -7.66 7.38
C LEU A 65 11.92 -6.39 7.13
N LEU A 66 11.70 -5.73 5.99
CA LEU A 66 12.40 -4.48 5.65
C LEU A 66 12.05 -3.35 6.63
N VAL A 67 10.75 -3.15 6.88
CA VAL A 67 10.28 -2.08 7.77
C VAL A 67 10.77 -2.28 9.20
N VAL A 68 10.64 -3.49 9.74
CA VAL A 68 11.07 -3.79 11.11
C VAL A 68 12.58 -3.64 11.26
N THR A 69 13.36 -4.15 10.31
CA THR A 69 14.83 -4.03 10.34
C THR A 69 15.26 -2.57 10.26
N ALA A 70 14.69 -1.80 9.33
CA ALA A 70 14.99 -0.38 9.20
C ALA A 70 14.62 0.40 10.47
N LEU A 71 13.47 0.09 11.07
CA LEU A 71 13.02 0.73 12.31
C LEU A 71 13.97 0.44 13.47
N ILE A 72 14.41 -0.81 13.64
CA ILE A 72 15.36 -1.19 14.69
C ILE A 72 16.66 -0.40 14.54
N ILE A 73 17.20 -0.36 13.31
CA ILE A 73 18.44 0.39 13.02
C ILE A 73 18.23 1.88 13.29
N ALA A 74 17.14 2.46 12.82
CA ALA A 74 16.83 3.87 13.01
C ALA A 74 16.68 4.23 14.50
N VAL A 75 16.02 3.39 15.29
CA VAL A 75 15.87 3.60 16.74
C VAL A 75 17.22 3.52 17.44
N ILE A 76 18.05 2.51 17.14
CA ILE A 76 19.37 2.36 17.76
C ILE A 76 20.26 3.55 17.41
N VAL A 77 20.42 3.84 16.12
CA VAL A 77 21.30 4.93 15.65
C VAL A 77 20.79 6.29 16.10
N GLY A 78 19.49 6.55 15.94
CA GLY A 78 18.85 7.80 16.33
C GLY A 78 18.96 8.06 17.83
N THR A 79 18.74 7.04 18.67
CA THR A 79 18.86 7.18 20.12
C THR A 79 20.31 7.45 20.54
N LEU A 80 21.29 6.74 19.95
CA LEU A 80 22.70 6.96 20.26
C LEU A 80 23.16 8.37 19.85
N LEU A 81 22.81 8.81 18.64
CA LEU A 81 23.14 10.15 18.17
C LEU A 81 22.45 11.24 19.02
N GLY A 82 21.18 11.05 19.36
CA GLY A 82 20.42 11.95 20.23
C GLY A 82 21.01 12.04 21.64
N ALA A 83 21.41 10.91 22.23
CA ALA A 83 22.06 10.87 23.55
C ALA A 83 23.43 11.57 23.53
N LEU A 84 24.24 11.36 22.50
CA LEU A 84 25.54 12.03 22.34
C LEU A 84 25.39 13.55 22.16
N ALA A 85 24.42 14.00 21.37
CA ALA A 85 24.10 15.41 21.21
C ALA A 85 23.68 16.04 22.55
N GLY A 86 22.78 15.37 23.28
CA GLY A 86 22.31 15.81 24.60
C GLY A 86 23.42 15.86 25.65
N TRP A 87 24.33 14.87 25.69
CA TRP A 87 25.44 14.85 26.65
C TRP A 87 26.51 15.91 26.33
N LYS A 88 26.76 16.22 25.06
CA LYS A 88 27.66 17.30 24.62
C LYS A 88 26.93 18.57 24.17
N SER A 89 25.85 18.90 24.88
CA SER A 89 25.03 20.10 24.61
C SER A 89 25.91 21.35 24.51
N GLY A 90 25.83 22.06 23.38
CA GLY A 90 26.60 23.28 23.11
C GLY A 90 27.95 23.08 22.41
N SER A 91 28.39 21.85 22.12
CA SER A 91 29.63 21.57 21.39
C SER A 91 29.46 21.63 19.85
N LYS A 92 30.57 21.66 19.10
CA LYS A 92 30.52 21.58 17.62
C LYS A 92 29.86 20.30 17.11
N THR A 93 29.88 19.21 17.89
CA THR A 93 29.27 17.92 17.56
C THR A 93 27.74 17.96 17.66
N ASP A 94 27.21 18.73 18.61
CA ASP A 94 25.77 18.97 18.80
C ASP A 94 25.18 19.72 17.58
N ARG A 95 25.87 20.77 17.12
CA ARG A 95 25.45 21.54 15.93
C ARG A 95 25.42 20.73 14.63
N THR A 96 26.33 19.77 14.45
CA THR A 96 26.34 18.91 13.24
C THR A 96 25.22 17.87 13.25
N ILE A 97 24.84 17.34 14.41
CA ILE A 97 23.74 16.35 14.51
C ILE A 97 22.39 17.03 14.27
N LEU A 98 22.21 18.26 14.79
CA LEU A 98 21.01 19.07 14.58
C LEU A 98 20.81 19.54 13.14
N SER A 99 21.86 19.73 12.33
CA SER A 99 21.69 20.17 10.93
C SER A 99 21.45 19.02 9.94
N LEU A 100 21.62 17.77 10.37
CA LEU A 100 21.47 16.55 9.56
C LEU A 100 20.14 15.82 9.81
N SER A 101 19.36 16.29 10.79
CA SER A 101 18.02 15.80 11.14
C SER A 101 16.96 16.62 10.40
#